data_AF-A0A235CLI8-F1
#
_entry.id   AF-A0A235CLI8-F1
#
_cell.length_a   1.000
_cell.length_b   1.000
_cell.length_c   1.000
_cell.angle_alpha   90.00
_cell.angle_beta   90.00
_cell.angle_gamma   90.00
#
_symmetry.space_group_name_H-M   'P 1'
#
loop_
_entity.id
_entity.type
_entity.pdbx_description
1 polymer ?
#
loop_
_entity_poly.entity_id
_entity_poly.type
_entity_poly.pdbx_seq_one_letter_code
_entity_poly.pdbx_strand_id
1 'polypeptide(L)'
;MPDIVVAFFALGVVAGLARSDLKVPKAAYDTLGILLMLTIGFKGGLALHGNLHWQLVPELLAVASLGVLIPLLSYPLARRLLRLDQANSASLAAHYGSVSAGTFAVALAYAQTLQLEIAPETTLYLVLLELPAIIVAISLYKRLAGQGGASRSSSVWHEALTSRGVVLLTGGVLIGYFYGPERAAPVSELFIHAFKALLALFLLEMGLCAAKALTPVPWKRWPVMLFALVAPLALACLGALAATVLNLPAGSALILVALVASASYIAAPAAIGASIEKADIGLAMLASLAVTFPFNVLVGIPLYARWLAA
;
A
#
# COMPACT_ATOMS: atom_id res chain seq x y z
N MET A 1 -12.65 13.87 -16.71
CA MET A 1 -13.59 13.13 -15.84
C MET A 1 -12.77 12.20 -14.95
N PRO A 2 -13.14 11.98 -13.67
CA PRO A 2 -12.42 11.04 -12.81
C PRO A 2 -12.49 9.62 -13.38
N ASP A 3 -11.47 8.80 -13.11
CA ASP A 3 -11.45 7.40 -13.52
C ASP A 3 -12.68 6.64 -12.97
N ILE A 4 -13.25 5.74 -13.77
CA ILE A 4 -14.48 5.00 -13.41
C ILE A 4 -14.35 4.27 -12.08
N VAL A 5 -13.16 3.75 -11.76
CA VAL A 5 -12.93 3.03 -10.51
C VAL A 5 -13.07 3.97 -9.31
N VAL A 6 -12.61 5.22 -9.43
CA VAL A 6 -12.75 6.26 -8.39
C VAL A 6 -14.23 6.62 -8.15
N ALA A 7 -15.09 6.51 -9.15
CA ALA A 7 -16.53 6.72 -8.97
C ALA A 7 -17.16 5.68 -8.03
N PHE A 8 -16.69 4.43 -8.05
CA PHE A 8 -17.15 3.40 -7.11
C PHE A 8 -16.70 3.69 -5.68
N PHE A 9 -15.47 4.19 -5.50
CA PHE A 9 -15.03 4.69 -4.20
C PHE A 9 -15.96 5.79 -3.67
N ALA A 10 -16.24 6.80 -4.51
CA ALA A 10 -17.12 7.90 -4.15
C ALA A 10 -18.54 7.41 -3.81
N LEU A 11 -19.09 6.46 -4.58
CA LEU A 11 -20.36 5.82 -4.25
C LEU A 11 -20.35 5.16 -2.87
N GLY A 12 -19.26 4.44 -2.54
CA GLY A 12 -19.11 3.80 -1.23
C GLY A 12 -19.10 4.81 -0.08
N VAL A 13 -18.37 5.92 -0.25
CA VAL A 13 -18.35 7.01 0.73
C VAL A 13 -19.75 7.60 0.92
N VAL A 14 -20.43 7.95 -0.17
CA VAL A 14 -21.79 8.53 -0.13
C VAL A 14 -22.78 7.57 0.52
N ALA A 15 -22.76 6.29 0.13
CA ALA A 15 -23.62 5.25 0.68
C ALA A 15 -23.38 5.04 2.20
N GLY A 16 -22.13 5.10 2.64
CA GLY A 16 -21.77 4.99 4.07
C GLY A 16 -22.21 6.21 4.88
N LEU A 17 -22.02 7.42 4.36
CA LEU A 17 -22.45 8.67 5.01
C LEU A 17 -23.97 8.79 5.08
N ALA A 18 -24.67 8.35 4.04
CA ALA A 18 -26.13 8.27 3.99
C ALA A 18 -26.70 7.19 4.93
N ARG A 19 -25.85 6.39 5.60
CA ARG A 19 -26.24 5.26 6.44
C ARG A 19 -27.13 4.25 5.71
N SER A 20 -26.85 4.02 4.43
CA SER A 20 -27.54 2.98 3.66
C SER A 20 -27.32 1.58 4.26
N ASP A 21 -28.18 0.64 3.87
CA ASP A 21 -28.05 -0.77 4.20
C ASP A 21 -26.98 -1.50 3.36
N LEU A 22 -26.30 -0.78 2.44
CA LEU A 22 -25.23 -1.33 1.61
C LEU A 22 -24.10 -1.86 2.48
N LYS A 23 -23.91 -3.18 2.41
CA LYS A 23 -22.86 -3.91 3.13
C LYS A 23 -22.25 -4.93 2.18
N VAL A 24 -20.94 -4.83 1.95
CA VAL A 24 -20.21 -5.91 1.29
C VAL A 24 -19.88 -6.96 2.35
N PRO A 25 -20.23 -8.24 2.14
CA PRO A 25 -19.85 -9.29 3.07
C PRO A 25 -18.33 -9.36 3.23
N LYS A 26 -17.84 -9.54 4.46
CA LYS A 26 -16.39 -9.64 4.75
C LYS A 26 -15.70 -10.66 3.85
N ALA A 27 -16.32 -11.82 3.63
CA ALA A 27 -15.79 -12.86 2.75
C ALA A 27 -15.60 -12.35 1.31
N ALA A 28 -16.54 -11.58 0.77
CA ALA A 28 -16.43 -11.01 -0.57
C ALA A 28 -15.29 -9.99 -0.65
N TYR A 29 -15.15 -9.11 0.35
CA TYR A 29 -14.03 -8.18 0.46
C TYR A 29 -12.68 -8.91 0.50
N ASP A 30 -12.59 -9.94 1.34
CA ASP A 30 -11.41 -10.80 1.44
C ASP A 30 -11.07 -11.46 0.09
N THR A 31 -12.07 -12.01 -0.60
CA THR A 31 -11.89 -12.59 -1.93
C THR A 31 -11.39 -11.56 -2.95
N LEU A 32 -11.97 -10.34 -2.98
CA LEU A 32 -11.52 -9.26 -3.85
C LEU A 32 -10.06 -8.90 -3.59
N GLY A 33 -9.67 -8.79 -2.32
CA GLY A 33 -8.28 -8.54 -1.93
C GLY A 33 -7.32 -9.64 -2.41
N ILE A 34 -7.70 -10.92 -2.27
CA ILE A 34 -6.89 -12.05 -2.79
C ILE A 34 -6.70 -11.92 -4.29
N LEU A 35 -7.81 -11.75 -5.01
CA LEU A 35 -7.79 -11.72 -6.47
C LEU A 35 -6.94 -10.55 -6.97
N LEU A 36 -7.06 -9.37 -6.36
CA LEU A 36 -6.25 -8.21 -6.71
C LEU A 36 -4.76 -8.46 -6.44
N MET A 37 -4.39 -8.91 -5.25
CA MET A 37 -2.99 -9.18 -4.90
C MET A 37 -2.38 -10.25 -5.80
N LEU A 38 -3.09 -11.35 -6.05
CA LEU A 38 -2.64 -12.40 -6.96
C LEU A 38 -2.50 -11.87 -8.40
N THR A 39 -3.48 -11.11 -8.90
CA THR A 39 -3.46 -10.56 -10.26
C THR A 39 -2.31 -9.57 -10.45
N ILE A 40 -2.05 -8.71 -9.45
CA ILE A 40 -0.93 -7.77 -9.46
C ILE A 40 0.39 -8.53 -9.55
N GLY A 41 0.57 -9.53 -8.68
CA GLY A 41 1.76 -10.37 -8.69
C GLY A 41 1.92 -11.10 -10.02
N PHE A 42 0.85 -11.72 -10.50
CA PHE A 42 0.84 -12.48 -11.75
C PHE A 42 1.22 -11.63 -12.96
N LYS A 43 0.62 -10.44 -13.09
CA LYS A 43 0.97 -9.47 -14.14
C LYS A 43 2.44 -9.06 -14.07
N GLY A 44 2.96 -8.85 -12.86
CA GLY A 44 4.37 -8.56 -12.62
C GLY A 44 5.31 -9.67 -13.07
N GLY A 45 4.99 -10.90 -12.69
CA GLY A 45 5.73 -12.09 -13.11
C GLY A 45 5.79 -12.23 -14.62
N LEU A 46 4.65 -12.06 -15.31
CA LEU A 46 4.58 -12.12 -16.76
C LEU A 46 5.45 -11.05 -17.43
N ALA A 47 5.48 -9.84 -16.87
CA ALA A 47 6.30 -8.75 -17.39
C ALA A 47 7.80 -9.02 -17.19
N LEU A 48 8.19 -9.67 -16.09
CA LEU A 48 9.57 -10.04 -15.78
C LEU A 48 10.08 -11.25 -16.58
N HIS A 49 9.18 -12.05 -17.16
CA HIS A 49 9.55 -13.21 -17.97
C HIS A 49 10.45 -12.79 -19.14
N GLY A 50 11.70 -13.27 -19.16
CA GLY A 50 12.68 -12.92 -20.19
C GLY A 50 13.29 -11.52 -20.09
N ASN A 51 12.82 -10.68 -19.15
CA ASN A 51 13.28 -9.29 -18.98
C ASN A 51 14.12 -9.08 -17.70
N LEU A 52 14.43 -10.15 -16.96
CA LEU A 52 15.22 -10.08 -15.74
C LEU A 52 16.70 -9.87 -16.07
N HIS A 53 17.26 -8.75 -15.60
CA HIS A 53 18.65 -8.39 -15.85
C HIS A 53 19.28 -7.78 -14.60
N TRP A 54 20.60 -7.90 -14.46
CA TRP A 54 21.33 -7.49 -13.24
C TRP A 54 21.25 -6.00 -12.93
N GLN A 55 20.93 -5.16 -13.93
CA GLN A 55 20.83 -3.71 -13.75
C GLN A 55 19.55 -3.31 -12.97
N LEU A 56 18.59 -4.22 -12.79
CA LEU A 56 17.42 -4.02 -11.93
C LEU A 56 17.77 -4.02 -10.44
N VAL A 57 18.82 -4.75 -10.03
CA VAL A 57 19.12 -4.97 -8.61
C VAL A 57 19.34 -3.65 -7.83
N PRO A 58 20.13 -2.68 -8.32
CA PRO A 58 20.29 -1.38 -7.65
C PRO A 58 18.96 -0.65 -7.47
N GLU A 59 18.08 -0.68 -8.47
CA GLU A 59 16.76 -0.06 -8.41
C GLU A 59 15.88 -0.71 -7.33
N LEU A 60 15.78 -2.04 -7.35
CA LEU A 60 14.98 -2.79 -6.37
C LEU A 60 15.52 -2.59 -4.93
N LEU A 61 16.83 -2.52 -4.77
CA LEU A 61 17.46 -2.22 -3.47
C LEU A 61 17.17 -0.79 -3.02
N ALA A 62 17.22 0.19 -3.93
CA ALA A 62 16.89 1.58 -3.63
C ALA A 62 15.41 1.70 -3.21
N VAL A 63 14.49 1.06 -3.92
CA VAL A 63 13.07 1.02 -3.54
C VAL A 63 12.89 0.34 -2.19
N ALA A 64 13.50 -0.83 -1.96
CA ALA A 64 13.43 -1.51 -0.67
C ALA A 64 13.99 -0.67 0.49
N SER A 65 15.02 0.16 0.23
CA SER A 65 15.59 1.07 1.22
C SER A 65 14.61 2.14 1.69
N LEU A 66 13.65 2.56 0.85
CA LEU A 66 12.58 3.47 1.26
C LEU A 66 11.67 2.80 2.29
N GLY A 67 11.39 1.50 2.13
CA GLY A 67 10.66 0.71 3.12
C GLY A 67 11.37 0.66 4.48
N VAL A 68 12.69 0.80 4.52
CA VAL A 68 13.46 0.93 5.77
C VAL A 68 13.46 2.37 6.28
N LEU A 69 13.67 3.33 5.40
CA LEU A 69 13.84 4.74 5.73
C LEU A 69 12.54 5.36 6.28
N ILE A 70 11.41 5.11 5.64
CA ILE A 70 10.14 5.78 5.97
C ILE A 70 9.67 5.44 7.40
N PRO A 71 9.70 4.18 7.89
CA PRO A 71 9.39 3.91 9.30
C PRO A 71 10.33 4.63 10.27
N LEU A 72 11.63 4.71 9.94
CA LEU A 72 12.63 5.38 10.78
C LEU A 72 12.39 6.90 10.85
N LEU A 73 11.85 7.50 9.79
CA LEU A 73 11.43 8.91 9.77
C LEU A 73 10.07 9.11 10.45
N SER A 74 9.12 8.21 10.19
CA SER A 74 7.73 8.31 10.66
C SER A 74 7.60 8.07 12.16
N TYR A 75 8.40 7.17 12.74
CA TYR A 75 8.38 6.87 14.17
C TYR A 75 8.65 8.10 15.06
N PRO A 76 9.77 8.85 14.90
CA PRO A 76 10.02 10.03 15.73
C PRO A 76 9.00 11.14 15.48
N LEU A 77 8.47 11.27 14.25
CA LEU A 77 7.38 12.21 13.96
C LEU A 77 6.11 11.85 14.74
N ALA A 78 5.70 10.58 14.72
CA ALA A 78 4.58 10.08 15.50
C ALA A 78 4.80 10.29 17.01
N ARG A 79 6.02 10.04 17.50
CA ARG A 79 6.32 10.16 18.94
C ARG A 79 6.41 11.60 19.41
N ARG A 80 6.94 12.52 18.60
CA ARG A 80 7.18 13.92 18.99
C ARG A 80 6.04 14.86 18.61
N LEU A 81 5.55 14.77 17.37
CA LEU A 81 4.49 15.66 16.87
C LEU A 81 3.12 15.20 17.36
N LEU A 82 2.82 13.91 17.23
CA LEU A 82 1.52 13.35 17.61
C LEU A 82 1.46 12.90 19.08
N ARG A 83 2.61 12.85 19.76
CA ARG A 83 2.74 12.42 21.17
C ARG A 83 2.16 11.03 21.45
N LEU A 84 2.07 10.16 20.43
CA LEU A 84 1.56 8.78 20.54
C LEU A 84 2.54 7.89 21.30
N ASP A 85 2.09 6.99 22.17
CA ASP A 85 2.99 6.05 22.87
C ASP A 85 3.87 5.21 21.92
N GLN A 86 4.78 4.42 22.48
CA GLN A 86 5.74 3.65 21.68
C GLN A 86 5.06 2.63 20.74
N ALA A 87 3.98 1.99 21.18
CA ALA A 87 3.28 0.98 20.41
C ALA A 87 2.53 1.62 19.24
N ASN A 88 1.80 2.71 19.51
CA ASN A 88 1.06 3.48 18.52
C ASN A 88 1.98 4.21 17.53
N SER A 89 3.13 4.71 17.98
CA SER A 89 4.14 5.30 17.10
C SER A 89 4.76 4.26 16.16
N ALA A 90 5.08 3.06 16.67
CA ALA A 90 5.59 1.96 15.86
C ALA A 90 4.53 1.45 14.88
N SER A 91 3.28 1.34 15.31
CA SER A 91 2.15 1.00 14.44
C SER A 91 2.01 2.01 13.30
N LEU A 92 1.94 3.30 13.60
CA LEU A 92 1.81 4.33 12.56
C LEU A 92 3.00 4.32 11.60
N ALA A 93 4.23 4.15 12.12
CA ALA A 93 5.43 4.03 11.30
C ALA A 93 5.42 2.79 10.39
N ALA A 94 4.94 1.66 10.88
CA ALA A 94 4.78 0.44 10.08
C ALA A 94 3.77 0.67 8.95
N HIS A 95 2.64 1.30 9.25
CA HIS A 95 1.60 1.56 8.27
C HIS A 95 2.07 2.51 7.16
N TYR A 96 2.74 3.61 7.50
CA TYR A 96 3.20 4.62 6.52
C TYR A 96 4.50 4.24 5.80
N GLY A 97 5.35 3.41 6.40
CA GLY A 97 6.50 2.86 5.70
C GLY A 97 6.14 1.69 4.79
N SER A 98 5.14 0.91 5.21
CA SER A 98 4.46 -0.04 4.34
C SER A 98 3.54 0.73 3.39
N VAL A 99 2.87 0.02 2.51
CA VAL A 99 2.18 0.62 1.38
C VAL A 99 0.81 -0.01 1.17
N SER A 100 -0.02 0.66 0.39
CA SER A 100 -1.38 0.23 0.12
C SER A 100 -1.48 -0.43 -1.25
N ALA A 101 -1.82 -1.73 -1.28
CA ALA A 101 -2.16 -2.44 -2.51
C ALA A 101 -3.32 -1.78 -3.27
N GLY A 102 -4.29 -1.19 -2.56
CA GLY A 102 -5.37 -0.40 -3.17
C GLY A 102 -4.85 0.87 -3.84
N THR A 103 -3.93 1.60 -3.20
CA THR A 103 -3.32 2.81 -3.77
C THR A 103 -2.47 2.47 -5.00
N PHE A 104 -1.70 1.37 -4.92
CA PHE A 104 -0.97 0.82 -6.06
C PHE A 104 -1.91 0.54 -7.24
N ALA A 105 -3.02 -0.15 -7.00
CA ALA A 105 -3.95 -0.53 -8.05
C ALA A 105 -4.62 0.68 -8.71
N VAL A 106 -4.96 1.72 -7.93
CA VAL A 106 -5.48 2.99 -8.46
C VAL A 106 -4.42 3.75 -9.24
N ALA A 107 -3.20 3.86 -8.72
CA ALA A 107 -2.10 4.54 -9.42
C ALA A 107 -1.74 3.84 -10.73
N LEU A 108 -1.72 2.50 -10.73
CA LEU A 108 -1.53 1.68 -11.93
C LEU A 108 -2.64 1.92 -12.95
N ALA A 109 -3.91 1.85 -12.53
CA ALA A 109 -5.04 2.10 -13.43
C ALA A 109 -5.00 3.53 -14.00
N TYR A 110 -4.65 4.52 -13.18
CA TYR A 110 -4.53 5.92 -13.60
C TYR A 110 -3.39 6.14 -14.59
N ALA A 111 -2.20 5.59 -14.32
CA ALA A 111 -1.06 5.64 -15.23
C ALA A 111 -1.38 4.99 -16.59
N GLN A 112 -2.10 3.86 -16.58
CA GLN A 112 -2.58 3.21 -17.80
C GLN A 112 -3.60 4.03 -18.57
N THR A 113 -4.53 4.70 -17.88
CA THR A 113 -5.50 5.61 -18.50
C THR A 113 -4.80 6.79 -19.18
N LEU A 114 -3.70 7.27 -18.60
CA LEU A 114 -2.84 8.31 -19.19
C LEU A 114 -1.82 7.77 -20.21
N GLN A 115 -1.80 6.46 -20.48
CA GLN A 115 -0.85 5.80 -21.37
C GLN A 115 0.63 6.08 -21.01
N LEU A 116 0.91 6.25 -19.71
CA LEU A 116 2.27 6.43 -19.23
C LEU A 116 3.05 5.11 -19.30
N GLU A 117 4.32 5.19 -19.66
CA GLU A 117 5.22 4.04 -19.69
C GLU A 117 5.45 3.49 -18.28
N ILE A 118 5.31 2.16 -18.12
CA ILE A 118 5.45 1.44 -16.86
C ILE A 118 6.45 0.31 -17.07
N ALA A 119 7.57 0.37 -16.35
CA ALA A 119 8.57 -0.68 -16.33
C ALA A 119 8.01 -1.99 -15.72
N PRO A 120 8.38 -3.17 -16.24
CA PRO A 120 7.92 -4.48 -15.76
C PRO A 120 8.03 -4.71 -14.24
N GLU A 121 9.14 -4.28 -13.66
CA GLU A 121 9.51 -4.45 -12.25
C GLU A 121 8.70 -3.58 -11.28
N THR A 122 7.93 -2.61 -11.79
CA THR A 122 7.12 -1.70 -10.97
C THR A 122 6.15 -2.43 -10.03
N THR A 123 5.66 -3.59 -10.43
CA THR A 123 4.78 -4.43 -9.59
C THR A 123 5.49 -4.99 -8.36
N LEU A 124 6.83 -5.12 -8.40
CA LEU A 124 7.63 -5.60 -7.27
C LEU A 124 7.75 -4.54 -6.17
N TYR A 125 7.63 -3.24 -6.51
CA TYR A 125 7.79 -2.15 -5.54
C TYR A 125 6.84 -2.30 -4.36
N LEU A 126 5.60 -2.77 -4.60
CA LEU A 126 4.61 -3.03 -3.55
C LEU A 126 5.16 -3.97 -2.46
N VAL A 127 5.71 -5.13 -2.86
CA VAL A 127 6.24 -6.13 -1.93
C VAL A 127 7.54 -5.66 -1.29
N LEU A 128 8.41 -5.01 -2.09
CA LEU A 128 9.70 -4.51 -1.64
C LEU A 128 9.60 -3.42 -0.58
N LEU A 129 8.54 -2.61 -0.60
CA LEU A 129 8.29 -1.59 0.41
C LEU A 129 7.59 -2.18 1.65
N GLU A 130 6.69 -3.14 1.46
CA GLU A 130 5.83 -3.66 2.53
C GLU A 130 6.60 -4.41 3.63
N LEU A 131 7.46 -5.36 3.24
CA LEU A 131 8.16 -6.24 4.19
C LEU A 131 9.20 -5.49 5.04
N PRO A 132 10.15 -4.72 4.46
CA PRO A 132 11.16 -4.02 5.25
C PRO A 132 10.52 -3.06 6.25
N ALA A 133 9.43 -2.40 5.87
CA ALA A 133 8.77 -1.44 6.74
C ALA A 133 8.17 -2.05 7.99
N ILE A 134 7.44 -3.16 7.83
CA ILE A 134 6.84 -3.90 8.94
C ILE A 134 7.94 -4.42 9.87
N ILE A 135 8.99 -5.01 9.30
CA ILE A 135 10.11 -5.59 10.07
C ILE A 135 10.86 -4.51 10.86
N VAL A 136 11.16 -3.38 10.23
CA VAL A 136 11.88 -2.27 10.86
C VAL A 136 11.05 -1.68 12.00
N ALA A 137 9.74 -1.45 11.79
CA ALA A 137 8.88 -0.89 12.83
C ALA A 137 8.72 -1.82 14.04
N ILE A 138 8.52 -3.13 13.82
CA ILE A 138 8.45 -4.13 14.91
C ILE A 138 9.80 -4.24 15.63
N SER A 139 10.91 -4.26 14.89
CA SER A 139 12.25 -4.33 15.46
C SER A 139 12.58 -3.09 16.29
N LEU A 140 12.20 -1.91 15.80
CA LEU A 140 12.36 -0.64 16.50
C LEU A 140 11.56 -0.64 17.82
N TYR A 141 10.29 -1.06 17.78
CA TYR A 141 9.48 -1.20 18.99
C TYR A 141 10.11 -2.15 20.01
N LYS A 142 10.49 -3.37 19.59
CA LYS A 142 11.08 -4.38 20.49
C LYS A 142 12.38 -3.90 21.14
N ARG A 143 13.23 -3.19 20.38
CA ARG A 143 14.47 -2.59 20.91
C ARG A 143 14.17 -1.50 21.96
N LEU A 144 13.24 -0.60 21.66
CA LEU A 144 12.89 0.51 22.56
C LEU A 144 12.12 0.06 23.81
N ALA A 145 11.35 -1.02 23.70
CA ALA A 145 10.63 -1.63 24.81
C ALA A 145 11.52 -2.52 25.71
N GLY A 146 12.83 -2.59 25.45
CA GLY A 146 13.78 -3.40 26.24
C GLY A 146 13.63 -4.91 26.05
N GLN A 147 12.95 -5.37 25.00
CA GLN A 147 12.67 -6.79 24.71
C GLN A 147 13.69 -7.39 23.71
N GLY A 148 14.90 -6.82 23.64
CA GLY A 148 15.92 -7.05 22.61
C GLY A 148 16.69 -8.38 22.69
N GLY A 149 16.02 -9.52 22.90
CA GLY A 149 16.66 -10.84 22.83
C GLY A 149 16.83 -11.34 21.39
N ALA A 150 18.03 -11.82 21.04
CA ALA A 150 18.41 -12.34 19.71
C ALA A 150 17.55 -13.52 19.21
N SER A 151 16.79 -14.17 20.11
CA SER A 151 16.06 -15.42 19.83
C SER A 151 14.71 -15.25 19.09
N ARG A 152 14.24 -14.03 18.78
CA ARG A 152 12.92 -13.78 18.13
C ARG A 152 12.97 -13.05 16.78
N SER A 153 14.15 -12.85 16.19
CA SER A 153 14.26 -12.27 14.84
C SER A 153 13.64 -13.21 13.79
N SER A 154 13.90 -14.52 13.90
CA SER A 154 13.38 -15.53 12.96
C SER A 154 11.85 -15.60 12.92
N SER A 155 11.17 -15.39 14.05
CA SER A 155 9.70 -15.42 14.10
C SER A 155 9.09 -14.24 13.36
N VAL A 156 9.71 -13.05 13.43
CA VAL A 156 9.24 -11.84 12.74
C VAL A 156 9.41 -12.00 11.22
N TRP A 157 10.54 -12.54 10.77
CA TRP A 157 10.77 -12.83 9.35
C TRP A 157 9.80 -13.90 8.84
N HIS A 158 9.59 -14.98 9.59
CA HIS A 158 8.65 -16.03 9.20
C HIS A 158 7.22 -15.49 9.11
N GLU A 159 6.77 -14.71 10.09
CA GLU A 159 5.43 -14.12 10.11
C GLU A 159 5.22 -13.10 8.99
N ALA A 160 6.22 -12.26 8.71
CA ALA A 160 6.14 -11.29 7.63
C ALA A 160 6.10 -11.99 6.25
N LEU A 161 6.95 -13.00 6.03
CA LEU A 161 7.01 -13.76 4.77
C LEU A 161 5.80 -14.67 4.53
N THR A 162 5.15 -15.15 5.61
CA THR A 162 3.94 -15.98 5.53
C THR A 162 2.65 -15.17 5.50
N SER A 163 2.74 -13.84 5.51
CA SER A 163 1.57 -12.99 5.40
C SER A 163 0.85 -13.22 4.06
N ARG A 164 -0.49 -13.22 4.10
CA ARG A 164 -1.35 -13.47 2.94
C ARG A 164 -0.99 -12.60 1.73
N GLY A 165 -0.70 -11.32 1.94
CA GLY A 165 -0.35 -10.40 0.86
C GLY A 165 0.96 -10.78 0.17
N VAL A 166 2.00 -11.02 0.95
CA VAL A 166 3.33 -11.42 0.46
C VAL A 166 3.28 -12.76 -0.27
N VAL A 167 2.58 -13.75 0.30
CA VAL A 167 2.44 -15.08 -0.32
C VAL A 167 1.73 -14.98 -1.68
N LEU A 168 0.64 -14.21 -1.77
CA LEU A 168 -0.13 -14.08 -3.01
C LEU A 168 0.59 -13.24 -4.06
N LEU A 169 1.23 -12.14 -3.68
CA LEU A 169 2.01 -11.31 -4.59
C LEU A 169 3.24 -12.06 -5.11
N THR A 170 4.05 -12.63 -4.21
CA THR A 170 5.26 -13.38 -4.57
C THR A 170 4.89 -14.64 -5.36
N GLY A 171 3.87 -15.38 -4.91
CA GLY A 171 3.37 -16.55 -5.62
C GLY A 171 2.87 -16.19 -7.03
N GLY A 172 2.11 -15.11 -7.17
CA GLY A 172 1.70 -14.59 -8.48
C GLY A 172 2.89 -14.26 -9.38
N VAL A 173 3.89 -13.52 -8.86
CA VAL A 173 5.12 -13.19 -9.59
C VAL A 173 5.85 -14.43 -10.07
N LEU A 174 6.03 -15.43 -9.20
CA LEU A 174 6.70 -16.68 -9.57
C LEU A 174 5.92 -17.43 -10.66
N ILE A 175 4.60 -17.55 -10.52
CA ILE A 175 3.75 -18.21 -11.52
C ILE A 175 3.85 -17.47 -12.86
N GLY A 176 3.73 -16.15 -12.87
CA GLY A 176 3.84 -15.35 -14.10
C GLY A 176 5.21 -15.47 -14.74
N TYR A 177 6.27 -15.40 -13.94
CA TYR A 177 7.64 -15.48 -14.42
C TYR A 177 7.97 -16.84 -15.02
N PHE A 178 7.55 -17.95 -14.41
CA PHE A 178 7.90 -19.28 -14.93
C PHE A 178 7.05 -19.71 -16.12
N TYR A 179 5.78 -19.28 -16.20
CA TYR A 179 4.90 -19.66 -17.30
C TYR A 179 5.02 -18.72 -18.51
N GLY A 180 5.33 -17.44 -18.30
CA GLY A 180 5.42 -16.46 -19.36
C GLY A 180 4.06 -16.16 -20.03
N PRO A 181 4.00 -15.14 -20.91
CA PRO A 181 2.75 -14.67 -21.50
C PRO A 181 2.00 -15.73 -22.32
N GLU A 182 2.71 -16.55 -23.09
CA GLU A 182 2.09 -17.55 -23.96
C GLU A 182 1.43 -18.69 -23.19
N ARG A 183 2.13 -19.31 -22.23
CA ARG A 183 1.58 -20.46 -21.49
C ARG A 183 0.57 -20.03 -20.42
N ALA A 184 0.68 -18.80 -19.94
CA ALA A 184 -0.24 -18.24 -18.96
C ALA A 184 -1.54 -17.73 -19.56
N ALA A 185 -1.61 -17.49 -20.89
CA ALA A 185 -2.74 -16.85 -21.57
C ALA A 185 -4.13 -17.38 -21.17
N PRO A 186 -4.38 -18.71 -21.08
CA PRO A 186 -5.69 -19.24 -20.71
C PRO A 186 -6.18 -18.81 -19.33
N VAL A 187 -5.25 -18.46 -18.43
CA VAL A 187 -5.53 -18.02 -17.07
C VAL A 187 -5.42 -16.49 -16.98
N SER A 188 -4.34 -15.90 -17.50
CA SER A 188 -4.00 -14.49 -17.32
C SER A 188 -5.00 -13.53 -17.94
N GLU A 189 -5.59 -13.86 -19.08
CA GLU A 189 -6.56 -12.99 -19.77
C GLU A 189 -7.75 -12.67 -18.88
N LEU A 190 -8.34 -13.68 -18.23
CA LEU A 190 -9.48 -13.49 -17.33
C LEU A 190 -9.14 -12.53 -16.17
N PHE A 191 -8.02 -12.78 -15.48
CA PHE A 191 -7.61 -11.98 -14.32
C PHE A 191 -7.27 -10.54 -14.72
N ILE A 192 -6.55 -10.35 -15.83
CA ILE A 192 -6.13 -9.03 -16.30
C ILE A 192 -7.34 -8.21 -16.79
N HIS A 193 -8.27 -8.81 -17.54
CA HIS A 193 -9.48 -8.11 -17.99
C HIS A 193 -10.43 -7.79 -16.83
N ALA A 194 -10.57 -8.70 -15.86
CA ALA A 194 -11.41 -8.49 -14.68
C ALA A 194 -10.81 -7.47 -13.69
N PHE A 195 -9.51 -7.14 -13.79
CA PHE A 195 -8.80 -6.33 -12.79
C PHE A 195 -9.49 -5.01 -12.46
N LYS A 196 -9.89 -4.21 -13.47
CA LYS A 196 -10.57 -2.92 -13.22
C LYS A 196 -11.93 -3.09 -12.54
N ALA A 197 -12.68 -4.15 -12.88
CA ALA A 197 -13.97 -4.44 -12.25
C ALA A 197 -13.79 -4.91 -10.80
N LEU A 198 -12.84 -5.80 -10.53
CA LEU A 198 -12.48 -6.23 -9.18
C LEU A 198 -12.02 -5.05 -8.32
N LEU A 199 -11.20 -4.17 -8.89
CA LEU A 199 -10.73 -2.96 -8.22
C LEU A 199 -11.88 -2.02 -7.90
N ALA A 200 -12.83 -1.83 -8.83
CA ALA A 200 -14.00 -0.97 -8.61
C ALA A 200 -14.84 -1.47 -7.42
N LEU A 201 -15.12 -2.77 -7.35
CA LEU A 201 -15.84 -3.37 -6.22
C LEU A 201 -15.05 -3.30 -4.90
N PHE A 202 -13.73 -3.48 -4.97
CA PHE A 202 -12.86 -3.31 -3.81
C PHE A 202 -12.89 -1.86 -3.29
N LEU A 203 -12.82 -0.88 -4.19
CA LEU A 203 -12.90 0.53 -3.84
C LEU A 203 -14.26 0.93 -3.27
N LEU A 204 -15.36 0.33 -3.74
CA LEU A 204 -16.69 0.54 -3.16
C LEU A 204 -16.69 0.20 -1.66
N GLU A 205 -16.16 -0.97 -1.28
CA GLU A 205 -16.06 -1.35 0.13
C GLU A 205 -15.10 -0.45 0.91
N MET A 206 -13.96 -0.05 0.32
CA MET A 206 -13.05 0.90 0.98
C MET A 206 -13.71 2.26 1.23
N GLY A 207 -14.56 2.73 0.32
CA GLY A 207 -15.36 3.94 0.53
C GLY A 207 -16.34 3.79 1.70
N LEU A 208 -17.03 2.64 1.80
CA LEU A 208 -17.91 2.32 2.93
C LEU A 208 -17.15 2.26 4.25
N CYS A 209 -16.00 1.60 4.29
CA CYS A 209 -15.16 1.51 5.47
C CYS A 209 -14.63 2.88 5.91
N ALA A 210 -14.18 3.72 4.97
CA ALA A 210 -13.71 5.07 5.27
C ALA A 210 -14.82 5.94 5.87
N ALA A 211 -16.02 5.91 5.27
CA ALA A 211 -17.19 6.62 5.80
C ALA A 211 -17.58 6.16 7.20
N LYS A 212 -17.60 4.84 7.45
CA LYS A 212 -17.88 4.26 8.77
C LYS A 212 -16.83 4.68 9.81
N ALA A 213 -15.54 4.66 9.45
CA ALA A 213 -14.46 5.06 10.35
C ALA A 213 -14.49 6.55 10.73
N LEU A 214 -15.09 7.39 9.89
CA LEU A 214 -15.31 8.82 10.16
C LEU A 214 -16.67 9.14 10.78
N THR A 215 -17.52 8.15 11.08
CA THR A 215 -18.89 8.38 11.58
C THR A 215 -19.11 7.75 12.96
N PRO A 216 -19.33 8.55 14.03
CA PRO A 216 -19.20 10.01 14.09
C PRO A 216 -17.74 10.48 13.97
N VAL A 217 -17.54 11.74 13.56
CA VAL A 217 -16.18 12.27 13.34
C VAL A 217 -15.38 12.21 14.65
N PRO A 218 -14.21 11.54 14.66
CA PRO A 218 -13.42 11.35 15.87
C PRO A 218 -12.60 12.61 16.20
N TRP A 219 -13.26 13.72 16.52
CA TRP A 219 -12.65 15.04 16.77
C TRP A 219 -11.48 15.02 17.77
N LYS A 220 -11.51 14.11 18.76
CA LYS A 220 -10.41 13.95 19.74
C LYS A 220 -9.09 13.50 19.10
N ARG A 221 -9.14 12.93 17.89
CA ARG A 221 -7.98 12.41 17.14
C ARG A 221 -7.60 13.33 15.97
N TRP A 222 -8.01 14.60 15.99
CA TRP A 222 -7.69 15.57 14.95
C TRP A 222 -6.19 15.70 14.61
N PRO A 223 -5.21 15.56 15.54
CA PRO A 223 -3.80 15.65 15.17
C PRO A 223 -3.38 14.52 14.23
N VAL A 224 -3.95 13.32 14.45
CA VAL A 224 -3.68 12.14 13.61
C VAL A 224 -4.36 12.30 12.25
N MET A 225 -5.57 12.85 12.20
CA MET A 225 -6.25 13.14 10.93
C MET A 225 -5.49 14.20 10.13
N LEU A 226 -4.99 15.25 10.78
CA LEU A 226 -4.18 16.28 10.12
C LEU A 226 -2.86 15.68 9.61
N PHE A 227 -2.19 14.87 10.42
CA PHE A 227 -1.00 14.14 9.97
C PHE A 227 -1.31 13.26 8.76
N ALA A 228 -2.43 12.54 8.79
CA ALA A 228 -2.82 11.67 7.68
C ALA A 228 -3.15 12.42 6.38
N LEU A 229 -3.58 13.67 6.48
CA LEU A 229 -3.78 14.52 5.31
C LEU A 229 -2.47 15.09 4.76
N VAL A 230 -1.51 15.44 5.63
CA VAL A 230 -0.30 16.17 5.25
C VAL A 230 0.88 15.25 4.95
N ALA A 231 1.05 14.17 5.72
CA ALA A 231 2.16 13.23 5.56
C ALA A 231 2.28 12.66 4.14
N PRO A 232 1.19 12.31 3.42
CA PRO A 232 1.28 11.85 2.04
C PRO A 232 1.97 12.83 1.10
N LEU A 233 1.79 14.14 1.29
CA LEU A 233 2.46 15.15 0.45
C LEU A 233 3.97 15.18 0.68
N ALA A 234 4.40 15.11 1.95
CA ALA A 234 5.83 15.08 2.28
C ALA A 234 6.49 13.77 1.81
N LEU A 235 5.80 12.64 1.97
CA LEU A 235 6.26 11.35 1.49
C LEU A 235 6.27 11.27 -0.04
N ALA A 236 5.30 11.88 -0.72
CA ALA A 236 5.30 11.99 -2.18
C ALA A 236 6.55 12.71 -2.70
N CYS A 237 7.04 13.74 -2.00
CA CYS A 237 8.31 14.39 -2.36
C CYS A 237 9.50 13.42 -2.25
N LEU A 238 9.54 12.57 -1.22
CA LEU A 238 10.57 11.54 -1.07
C LEU A 238 10.48 10.49 -2.19
N GLY A 239 9.26 10.05 -2.52
CA GLY A 239 9.03 9.14 -3.63
C GLY A 239 9.42 9.74 -4.99
N ALA A 240 9.16 11.04 -5.19
CA ALA A 240 9.48 11.74 -6.43
C ALA A 240 11.00 11.90 -6.56
N LEU A 241 11.67 12.27 -5.47
CA LEU A 241 13.13 12.28 -5.41
C LEU A 241 13.71 10.91 -5.77
N ALA A 242 13.21 9.84 -5.15
CA ALA A 242 13.68 8.48 -5.47
C ALA A 242 13.44 8.12 -6.93
N ALA A 243 12.26 8.43 -7.48
CA ALA A 243 11.95 8.18 -8.88
C ALA A 243 12.87 8.94 -9.84
N THR A 244 13.21 10.20 -9.53
CA THR A 244 14.14 11.00 -10.33
C THR A 244 15.58 10.47 -10.25
N VAL A 245 16.05 10.08 -9.06
CA VAL A 245 17.39 9.50 -8.87
C VAL A 245 17.53 8.17 -9.61
N LEU A 246 16.47 7.38 -9.66
CA LEU A 246 16.41 6.10 -10.36
C LEU A 246 16.10 6.24 -11.86
N ASN A 247 15.82 7.46 -12.33
CA ASN A 247 15.44 7.74 -13.72
C ASN A 247 14.29 6.84 -14.22
N LEU A 248 13.25 6.68 -13.38
CA LEU A 248 12.14 5.80 -13.70
C LEU A 248 11.26 6.36 -14.83
N PRO A 249 10.68 5.50 -15.68
CA PRO A 249 9.62 5.90 -16.61
C PRO A 249 8.46 6.58 -15.89
N ALA A 250 7.77 7.51 -16.56
CA ALA A 250 6.78 8.38 -15.93
C ALA A 250 5.65 7.63 -15.18
N GLY A 251 5.19 6.49 -15.71
CA GLY A 251 4.18 5.66 -15.05
C GLY A 251 4.72 4.94 -13.83
N SER A 252 5.93 4.39 -13.91
CA SER A 252 6.65 3.78 -12.77
C SER A 252 6.95 4.80 -11.68
N ALA A 253 7.38 6.01 -12.05
CA ALA A 253 7.59 7.13 -11.15
C ALA A 253 6.30 7.49 -10.40
N LEU A 254 5.18 7.64 -11.11
CA LEU A 254 3.88 7.94 -10.49
C LEU A 254 3.47 6.84 -9.51
N ILE A 255 3.64 5.58 -9.88
CA ILE A 255 3.29 4.45 -9.01
C ILE A 255 4.19 4.42 -7.76
N LEU A 256 5.50 4.64 -7.90
CA LEU A 256 6.42 4.71 -6.75
C LEU A 256 6.04 5.88 -5.83
N VAL A 257 5.78 7.06 -6.37
CA VAL A 257 5.35 8.23 -5.60
C VAL A 257 4.06 7.93 -4.83
N ALA A 258 3.06 7.35 -5.50
CA ALA A 258 1.78 7.02 -4.89
C ALA A 258 1.92 5.94 -3.81
N LEU A 259 2.79 4.94 -4.02
CA LEU A 259 3.12 3.92 -3.03
C LEU A 259 3.74 4.55 -1.78
N VAL A 260 4.81 5.34 -1.96
CA VAL A 260 5.53 6.00 -0.86
C VAL A 260 4.63 6.98 -0.09
N ALA A 261 3.72 7.66 -0.79
CA ALA A 261 2.73 8.55 -0.19
C ALA A 261 1.55 7.83 0.48
N SER A 262 1.47 6.51 0.40
CA SER A 262 0.36 5.72 0.93
C SER A 262 0.61 5.21 2.35
N ALA A 263 -0.36 4.49 2.87
CA ALA A 263 -0.21 3.75 4.12
C ALA A 263 -1.00 2.44 4.05
N SER A 264 -0.43 1.37 4.58
CA SER A 264 -1.04 0.05 4.58
C SER A 264 -2.26 -0.01 5.51
N TYR A 265 -3.26 -0.79 5.12
CA TYR A 265 -4.48 -1.06 5.90
C TYR A 265 -4.96 -2.51 5.74
N ILE A 266 -4.10 -3.38 5.19
CA ILE A 266 -4.34 -4.82 5.03
C ILE A 266 -3.25 -5.60 5.77
N ALA A 267 -2.01 -5.50 5.31
CA ALA A 267 -0.90 -6.29 5.86
C ALA A 267 -0.37 -5.73 7.18
N ALA A 268 -0.08 -4.43 7.26
CA ALA A 268 0.43 -3.81 8.49
C ALA A 268 -0.49 -3.98 9.71
N PRO A 269 -1.83 -3.79 9.64
CA PRO A 269 -2.70 -4.02 10.79
C PRO A 269 -2.60 -5.45 11.34
N ALA A 270 -2.54 -6.46 10.46
CA ALA A 270 -2.46 -7.85 10.86
C ALA A 270 -1.11 -8.16 11.54
N ALA A 271 0.00 -7.76 10.91
CA ALA A 271 1.34 -8.00 11.46
C ALA A 271 1.57 -7.24 12.79
N ILE A 272 1.14 -5.98 12.87
CA ILE A 272 1.26 -5.18 14.08
C ILE A 272 0.35 -5.70 15.19
N GLY A 273 -0.89 -6.10 14.86
CA GLY A 273 -1.81 -6.68 15.83
C GLY A 273 -1.28 -7.97 16.47
N ALA A 274 -0.56 -8.79 15.70
CA ALA A 274 0.05 -10.03 16.19
C ALA A 274 1.37 -9.79 16.96
N SER A 275 2.16 -8.79 16.58
CA SER A 275 3.49 -8.54 17.16
C SER A 275 3.54 -7.45 18.25
N ILE A 276 2.54 -6.56 18.32
CA ILE A 276 2.48 -5.41 19.22
C ILE A 276 1.06 -5.29 19.80
N GLU A 277 0.72 -6.13 20.77
CA GLU A 277 -0.62 -6.20 21.38
C GLU A 277 -1.14 -4.86 21.92
N LYS A 278 -0.24 -3.96 22.34
CA LYS A 278 -0.58 -2.64 22.89
C LYS A 278 -0.93 -1.59 21.83
N ALA A 279 -0.76 -1.90 20.54
CA ALA A 279 -1.06 -0.96 19.46
C ALA A 279 -2.56 -0.82 19.23
N ASP A 280 -3.05 0.42 19.18
CA ASP A 280 -4.41 0.75 18.76
C ASP A 280 -4.49 0.68 17.23
N ILE A 281 -4.86 -0.49 16.70
CA ILE A 281 -5.05 -0.70 15.26
C ILE A 281 -6.15 0.23 14.71
N GLY A 282 -7.16 0.58 15.51
CA GLY A 282 -8.19 1.53 15.12
C GLY A 282 -7.62 2.92 14.82
N LEU A 283 -6.62 3.37 15.58
CA LEU A 283 -5.91 4.62 15.32
C LEU A 283 -5.18 4.59 13.98
N ALA A 284 -4.46 3.51 13.71
CA ALA A 284 -3.72 3.36 12.47
C ALA A 284 -4.67 3.28 11.26
N MET A 285 -5.79 2.56 11.39
CA MET A 285 -6.83 2.47 10.35
C MET A 285 -7.55 3.80 10.11
N LEU A 286 -7.78 4.60 11.16
CA LEU A 286 -8.30 5.97 11.00
C LEU A 286 -7.35 6.82 10.16
N ALA A 287 -6.04 6.74 10.41
CA ALA A 287 -5.06 7.48 9.64
C ALA A 287 -4.96 6.95 8.19
N SER A 288 -4.71 5.65 8.02
CA SER A 288 -4.37 5.07 6.71
C SER A 288 -5.59 4.92 5.80
N LEU A 289 -6.67 4.29 6.27
CA LEU A 289 -7.83 3.97 5.45
C LEU A 289 -8.83 5.12 5.39
N ALA A 290 -9.10 5.79 6.51
CA ALA A 290 -10.19 6.75 6.57
C ALA A 290 -9.81 8.15 6.07
N VAL A 291 -8.51 8.50 6.05
CA VAL A 291 -8.03 9.82 5.62
C VAL A 291 -7.04 9.71 4.46
N THR A 292 -5.88 9.07 4.67
CA THR A 292 -4.80 9.01 3.67
C THR A 292 -5.22 8.37 2.37
N PHE A 293 -5.91 7.23 2.44
CA PHE A 293 -6.37 6.52 1.26
C PHE A 293 -7.35 7.36 0.40
N PRO A 294 -8.47 7.89 0.94
CA PRO A 294 -9.33 8.80 0.20
C PRO A 294 -8.59 10.01 -0.38
N PHE A 295 -7.69 10.62 0.40
CA PHE A 295 -6.88 11.74 -0.06
C PHE A 295 -6.05 11.36 -1.30
N ASN A 296 -5.32 10.25 -1.23
CA ASN A 296 -4.49 9.79 -2.35
C ASN A 296 -5.31 9.43 -3.59
N VAL A 297 -6.42 8.71 -3.41
CA VAL A 297 -7.28 8.30 -4.54
C VAL A 297 -7.94 9.50 -5.22
N LEU A 298 -8.42 10.47 -4.45
CA LEU A 298 -9.19 11.59 -4.99
C LEU A 298 -8.33 12.77 -5.45
N VAL A 299 -7.22 13.04 -4.74
CA VAL A 299 -6.43 14.27 -4.90
C VAL A 299 -4.95 13.95 -5.15
N GLY A 300 -4.35 13.08 -4.33
CA GLY A 300 -2.92 12.82 -4.33
C GLY A 300 -2.42 12.31 -5.68
N ILE A 301 -2.93 11.19 -6.20
CA ILE A 301 -2.46 10.59 -7.46
C ILE A 301 -2.54 11.58 -8.64
N PRO A 302 -3.67 12.28 -8.90
CA PRO A 302 -3.72 13.32 -9.92
C PRO A 302 -2.77 14.51 -9.68
N LEU A 303 -2.50 14.86 -8.42
CA LEU A 303 -1.53 15.90 -8.07
C LEU A 303 -0.09 15.45 -8.35
N TYR A 304 0.27 14.24 -7.94
CA TYR A 304 1.60 13.67 -8.15
C TYR A 304 1.94 13.51 -9.63
N ALA A 305 0.96 13.09 -10.45
CA ALA A 305 1.13 13.01 -11.89
C ALA A 305 1.46 14.38 -12.51
N ARG A 306 0.85 15.46 -12.01
CA ARG A 306 1.16 16.83 -12.46
C ARG A 306 2.54 17.29 -12.00
N TRP A 307 2.99 16.91 -10.80
CA TRP A 307 4.33 17.23 -10.31
C TRP A 307 5.43 16.57 -11.14
N LEU A 308 5.23 15.32 -11.54
CA LEU A 308 6.20 14.56 -12.34
C LEU A 308 6.23 14.98 -13.82
N ALA A 309 5.18 15.66 -14.29
CA ALA A 309 5.10 16.18 -15.66
C ALA A 309 5.70 17.59 -15.82
N ALA A 310 6.04 18.25 -14.72
CA ALA A 310 6.61 19.61 -14.67
C ALA A 310 8.13 19.56 -14.60
#